data_AF-A0A523X9Q5-F1
#
_entry.id   AF-A0A523X9Q5-F1
#
_cell.length_a   1.000
_cell.length_b   1.000
_cell.length_c   1.000
_cell.angle_alpha   90.00
_cell.angle_beta   90.00
_cell.angle_gamma   90.00
#
_symmetry.space_group_name_H-M   'P 1'
#
loop_
_entity.id
_entity.type
_entity.pdbx_description
1 polymer ?
#
loop_
_entity_poly.entity_id
_entity_poly.type
_entity_poly.pdbx_seq_one_letter_code
_entity_poly.pdbx_strand_id
1 'polypeptide(L)' 'MGVLEGKVAVVTGAGRGLGRSHALALAQEGAKVVVNDLGAEL' A
#
# COMPACT_ATOMS: atom_id res chain seq x y z
N MET A 1 -8.56 -9.79 -12.53
CA MET A 1 -9.07 -9.17 -11.29
C MET A 1 -8.20 -9.68 -10.17
N GLY A 2 -7.48 -8.80 -9.48
CA GLY A 2 -6.54 -9.21 -8.42
C GLY A 2 -7.28 -9.72 -7.19
N VAL A 3 -6.57 -10.45 -6.32
CA VAL A 3 -7.22 -11.12 -5.17
C VAL A 3 -7.77 -10.14 -4.12
N LEU A 4 -7.38 -8.86 -4.21
CA LEU A 4 -7.76 -7.80 -3.28
C LEU A 4 -8.72 -6.76 -3.89
N GLU A 5 -9.32 -7.07 -5.05
CA GLU A 5 -10.28 -6.18 -5.69
C GLU A 5 -11.40 -5.73 -4.73
N GLY A 6 -11.66 -4.42 -4.70
CA GLY A 6 -12.69 -3.82 -3.84
C GLY A 6 -12.35 -3.79 -2.34
N LYS A 7 -11.14 -4.24 -1.95
CA LYS A 7 -10.67 -4.15 -0.56
C LYS A 7 -9.93 -2.84 -0.30
N VAL A 8 -9.83 -2.48 0.98
CA VAL A 8 -9.03 -1.36 1.46
C VAL A 8 -7.92 -1.91 2.36
N ALA A 9 -6.69 -1.47 2.13
CA ALA A 9 -5.54 -1.85 2.95
C ALA A 9 -4.87 -0.59 3.54
N VAL A 10 -4.58 -0.61 4.84
CA VAL A 10 -3.81 0.43 5.51
C VAL A 10 -2.39 -0.06 5.74
N VAL A 11 -1.40 0.68 5.25
CA VAL A 11 0.01 0.35 5.43
C VAL A 11 0.71 1.48 6.17
N THR A 12 1.27 1.17 7.34
CA THR A 12 2.12 2.08 8.11
C THR A 12 3.59 1.83 7.76
N GLY A 13 4.41 2.89 7.72
CA GLY A 13 5.83 2.72 7.38
C GLY A 13 6.10 2.43 5.89
N ALA A 14 5.23 2.88 4.98
CA ALA A 14 5.32 2.58 3.54
C ALA A 14 6.17 3.55 2.72
N GLY A 15 6.88 4.49 3.35
CA GLY A 15 7.73 5.46 2.67
C GLY A 15 8.98 4.82 2.04
N ARG A 16 9.43 3.67 2.56
CA ARG A 16 10.61 2.95 2.05
C ARG A 16 10.56 1.45 2.34
N GLY A 17 11.56 0.73 1.81
CA GLY A 17 11.82 -0.67 2.15
C GLY A 17 10.62 -1.60 1.92
N LEU A 18 10.41 -2.53 2.86
CA LEU A 18 9.35 -3.53 2.77
C LEU A 18 7.95 -2.91 2.81
N GLY A 19 7.72 -1.87 3.62
CA GLY A 19 6.42 -1.21 3.67
C GLY A 19 6.00 -0.66 2.30
N ARG A 20 6.92 -0.02 1.58
CA ARG A 20 6.67 0.45 0.20
C ARG A 20 6.38 -0.70 -0.75
N SER A 21 7.19 -1.77 -0.69
CA SER A 21 7.01 -2.96 -1.52
C SER A 21 5.62 -3.58 -1.31
N HIS A 22 5.20 -3.74 -0.05
CA HIS A 22 3.89 -4.27 0.30
C HIS A 22 2.76 -3.35 -0.17
N ALA A 23 2.84 -2.04 0.04
CA ALA A 23 1.83 -1.09 -0.45
C ALA A 23 1.63 -1.19 -1.98
N LEU A 24 2.73 -1.30 -2.73
CA LEU A 24 2.66 -1.46 -4.19
C LEU A 24 2.07 -2.81 -4.61
N ALA A 25 2.49 -3.91 -3.98
CA ALA A 25 1.96 -5.24 -4.28
C ALA A 25 0.45 -5.32 -3.97
N LEU A 26 0.00 -4.75 -2.85
CA LEU A 26 -1.41 -4.70 -2.48
C LEU A 26 -2.24 -3.90 -3.50
N ALA A 27 -1.71 -2.76 -3.96
CA ALA A 27 -2.36 -1.96 -5.00
C ALA A 27 -2.44 -2.69 -6.34
N GLN A 28 -1.39 -3.42 -6.74
CA GLN A 28 -1.38 -4.25 -7.94
C GLN A 28 -2.44 -5.35 -7.91
N GLU A 29 -2.74 -5.89 -6.73
CA GLU A 29 -3.82 -6.87 -6.52
C GLU A 29 -5.22 -6.24 -6.41
N GLY A 30 -5.36 -4.93 -6.64
CA GLY A 30 -6.66 -4.24 -6.71
C GLY A 30 -7.14 -3.62 -5.40
N ALA A 31 -6.31 -3.58 -4.36
CA ALA A 31 -6.66 -2.89 -3.12
C ALA A 31 -6.59 -1.36 -3.29
N LYS A 32 -7.52 -0.64 -2.66
CA LYS A 32 -7.33 0.79 -2.37
C LYS A 32 -6.39 0.91 -1.17
N VAL A 33 -5.21 1.48 -1.36
CA VAL A 33 -4.17 1.53 -0.32
C VAL A 33 -4.11 2.91 0.32
N VAL A 34 -4.20 2.94 1.65
CA VAL A 34 -3.94 4.13 2.48
C VAL A 34 -2.56 3.98 3.10
N VAL A 35 -1.70 4.96 2.86
CA VAL A 35 -0.33 4.99 3.42
C VAL A 35 -0.27 6.02 4.53
N ASN A 36 0.31 5.63 5.66
CA ASN A 36 0.72 6.55 6.72
C ASN A 36 2.20 6.35 7.04
N ASP A 37 3.03 7.32 6.68
CA ASP A 37 4.47 7.32 6.95
C ASP A 37 4.92 8.71 7.40
N LEU A 38 5.96 8.78 8.22
CA LEU A 38 6.53 10.03 8.73
C LEU A 38 7.44 10.72 7.71
N GLY A 39 7.85 10.03 6.64
CA GLY A 39 8.72 10.53 5.57
C GLY A 39 8.19 10.30 4.16
N ALA A 40 6.86 10.14 4.00
CA ALA A 40 6.26 10.17 2.68
C ALA A 40 6.21 11.62 2.18
N GLU A 41 7.07 11.98 1.24
CA GLU A 41 6.86 13.17 0.40
C GLU A 41 5.80 12.85 -0.67
N LEU A 42 4.89 13.79 -0.90
CA LEU A 42 3.90 13.74 -1.98
C LEU A 42 4.54 14.14 -3.31
#